data_AF-A0A3A4Q4T8-F1
#
_entry.id   AF-A0A3A4Q4T8-F1
#
_cell.length_a   1.000
_cell.length_b   1.000
_cell.length_c   1.000
_cell.angle_alpha   90.00
_cell.angle_beta   90.00
_cell.angle_gamma   90.00
#
_symmetry.space_group_name_H-M   'P 1'
#
loop_
_entity.id
_entity.type
_entity.pdbx_description
1 polymer ?
#
loop_
_entity_poly.entity_id
_entity_poly.type
_entity_poly.pdbx_seq_one_letter_code
_entity_poly.pdbx_strand_id
1 'polypeptide(L)'
;MTRLVCSIHASSAAQLEDDVGRARRGGADAVEVRIDGLGGDPSWIAAVLAQHPEIEFVVTCRPRAEGGLSDDPPAVRLERMRRAAGDNHVCFDFEWADWAKVAGDSAALGIRGSAGSPARAEARGSGEGRPPEKRSPEVTPTAAASDRPGSPRLILSSHRFDGITPDAMGWAGAVHEAHGDVVAKIVWQPHDLCDNIGAAAAMHAGRGRTSAICLGEDGIISRVLAPKWGAHASYCALDDSRRTAPGQLALEQMVRRYRFKSITPDTRVYGVIGDPVAHSMGPVLFNALFEHHQIDAVYLPWRVPAGMLREFLDRFQPDGPFNLGGFSVTLPHKVAACDCVGGVGNRLTGAVNTITAVDGRWRGRNTDTWAASAALSTVLGADELRNARIDLLGAGGTGRALANWFQSVCGQITLFGRDPARCEAIAAGGCTVKRWEERTRSGADVLINATPVGMWPRVDDSPMPIEALGRYAVVFDVIYNPVETRLLREAKTAGCRTLSGLEMFLLQAAFQFACWTGVHADVERVRPIVLAELERQRTGEDAAE
;
A
#
# COMPACT_ATOMS: atom_id res chain seq x y z
N MET A 1 -9.33 14.74 -11.79
CA MET A 1 -8.40 14.29 -10.75
C MET A 1 -9.18 13.40 -9.78
N THR A 2 -8.60 12.27 -9.35
CA THR A 2 -9.25 11.35 -8.40
C THR A 2 -9.28 11.96 -7.00
N ARG A 3 -10.44 11.92 -6.35
CA ARG A 3 -10.64 12.50 -5.01
C ARG A 3 -10.13 11.57 -3.91
N LEU A 4 -9.50 12.12 -2.87
CA LEU A 4 -9.26 11.43 -1.61
C LEU A 4 -10.37 11.76 -0.61
N VAL A 5 -11.20 10.77 -0.29
CA VAL A 5 -12.36 10.91 0.59
C VAL A 5 -12.04 10.36 1.97
N CYS A 6 -12.16 11.20 3.01
CA CYS A 6 -11.99 10.77 4.40
C CYS A 6 -13.32 10.31 4.99
N SER A 7 -13.41 9.04 5.39
CA SER A 7 -14.62 8.47 6.00
C SER A 7 -14.67 8.78 7.50
N ILE A 8 -15.78 9.36 7.96
CA ILE A 8 -16.01 9.74 9.36
C ILE A 8 -17.38 9.23 9.82
N HIS A 9 -17.41 8.50 10.94
CA HIS A 9 -18.67 8.21 11.64
C HIS A 9 -19.13 9.41 12.44
N ALA A 10 -20.35 9.88 12.16
CA ALA A 10 -20.95 10.99 12.89
C ALA A 10 -21.55 10.51 14.21
N SER A 11 -21.15 11.15 15.32
CA SER A 11 -21.67 10.87 16.67
C SER A 11 -22.26 12.10 17.35
N SER A 12 -21.66 13.28 17.15
CA SER A 12 -22.14 14.57 17.68
C SER A 12 -21.64 15.72 16.82
N ALA A 13 -22.26 16.89 16.95
CA ALA A 13 -21.86 18.10 16.21
C ALA A 13 -20.39 18.47 16.44
N ALA A 14 -19.97 18.51 17.70
CA ALA A 14 -18.59 18.89 18.06
C ALA A 14 -17.55 17.90 17.52
N GLN A 15 -17.83 16.60 17.57
CA GLN A 15 -16.92 15.60 17.01
C GLN A 15 -16.85 15.69 15.48
N LEU A 16 -17.98 15.87 14.80
CA LEU A 16 -17.99 15.99 13.34
C LEU A 16 -17.25 17.26 12.88
N GLU A 17 -17.45 18.39 13.56
CA GLU A 17 -16.74 19.64 13.26
C GLU A 17 -15.22 19.50 13.39
N ASP A 18 -14.73 18.91 14.49
CA ASP A 18 -13.30 18.67 14.68
C ASP A 18 -12.74 17.72 13.61
N ASP A 19 -13.42 16.60 13.36
CA ASP A 19 -12.96 15.59 12.41
C ASP A 19 -12.96 16.10 10.96
N VAL A 20 -13.94 16.90 10.55
CA VAL A 20 -13.95 17.59 9.25
C VAL A 20 -12.78 18.58 9.17
N GLY A 21 -12.56 19.36 10.22
CA GLY A 21 -11.41 20.28 10.30
C GLY A 21 -10.07 19.55 10.18
N ARG A 22 -9.94 18.38 10.83
CA ARG A 22 -8.74 17.53 10.75
C ARG A 22 -8.57 16.89 9.38
N ALA A 23 -9.64 16.35 8.79
CA ALA A 23 -9.60 15.78 7.44
C ALA A 23 -9.14 16.83 6.41
N ARG A 24 -9.70 18.05 6.48
CA ARG A 24 -9.32 19.17 5.60
C ARG A 24 -7.85 19.56 5.78
N ARG A 25 -7.40 19.79 7.02
CA ARG A 25 -5.98 20.12 7.31
C ARG A 25 -5.03 18.98 6.92
N GLY A 26 -5.48 17.74 7.03
CA GLY A 26 -4.75 16.54 6.62
C GLY A 26 -4.67 16.35 5.11
N GLY A 27 -5.45 17.11 4.33
CA GLY A 27 -5.41 17.12 2.88
C GLY A 27 -6.44 16.23 2.19
N ALA A 28 -7.54 15.86 2.84
CA ALA A 28 -8.67 15.24 2.15
C ALA A 28 -9.32 16.22 1.15
N ASP A 29 -9.83 15.70 0.04
CA ASP A 29 -10.56 16.49 -0.98
C ASP A 29 -12.07 16.50 -0.68
N ALA A 30 -12.56 15.47 0.02
CA ALA A 30 -13.95 15.32 0.44
C ALA A 30 -14.04 14.55 1.76
N VAL A 31 -15.19 14.66 2.44
CA VAL A 31 -15.52 13.90 3.65
C VAL A 31 -16.76 13.03 3.40
N GLU A 32 -16.65 11.73 3.68
CA GLU A 32 -17.81 10.84 3.77
C GLU A 32 -18.34 10.82 5.20
N VAL A 33 -19.52 11.37 5.41
CA VAL A 33 -20.24 11.37 6.69
C VAL A 33 -21.11 10.12 6.76
N ARG A 34 -20.67 9.15 7.56
CA ARG A 34 -21.37 7.90 7.86
C ARG A 34 -22.37 8.12 8.98
N ILE A 35 -23.67 8.03 8.68
CA ILE A 35 -24.78 8.26 9.63
C ILE A 35 -25.49 6.97 10.03
N ASP A 36 -25.04 5.81 9.56
CA ASP A 36 -25.72 4.52 9.76
C ASP A 36 -25.75 4.03 11.21
N GLY A 37 -24.84 4.50 12.06
CA GLY A 37 -24.84 4.23 13.50
C GLY A 37 -25.51 5.31 14.35
N LEU A 38 -25.97 6.41 13.76
CA LEU A 38 -26.48 7.56 14.49
C LEU A 38 -27.94 7.34 14.88
N GLY A 39 -28.23 7.36 16.18
CA GLY A 39 -29.61 7.40 16.71
C GLY A 39 -30.22 8.81 16.61
N GLY A 40 -31.56 8.89 16.65
CA GLY A 40 -32.26 10.18 16.65
C GLY A 40 -32.30 10.89 15.28
N ASP A 41 -32.56 12.20 15.30
CA ASP A 41 -32.69 13.06 14.11
C ASP A 41 -31.32 13.62 13.67
N PRO A 42 -30.87 13.35 12.43
CA PRO A 42 -29.55 13.80 11.94
C PRO A 42 -29.51 15.25 11.44
N SER A 43 -30.59 16.03 11.58
CA SER A 43 -30.71 17.39 11.04
C SER A 43 -29.62 18.36 11.48
N TRP A 44 -29.01 18.14 12.65
CA TRP A 44 -27.88 18.94 13.14
C TRP A 44 -26.63 18.85 12.23
N ILE A 45 -26.48 17.77 11.46
CA ILE A 45 -25.35 17.59 10.54
C ILE A 45 -25.32 18.72 9.50
N ALA A 46 -26.50 19.12 8.98
CA ALA A 46 -26.60 20.16 7.95
C ALA A 46 -25.97 21.48 8.38
N ALA A 47 -26.06 21.82 9.67
CA ALA A 47 -25.43 23.02 10.23
C ALA A 47 -23.90 22.91 10.29
N VAL A 48 -23.35 21.71 10.50
CA VAL A 48 -21.90 21.47 10.45
C VAL A 48 -21.41 21.53 8.99
N LEU A 49 -22.13 20.90 8.04
CA LEU A 49 -21.74 20.93 6.63
C LEU A 49 -21.67 22.36 6.08
N ALA A 50 -22.64 23.21 6.44
CA ALA A 50 -22.72 24.60 5.99
C ALA A 50 -21.54 25.46 6.47
N GLN A 51 -20.85 25.07 7.56
CA GLN A 51 -19.67 25.76 8.07
C GLN A 51 -18.39 25.46 7.28
N HIS A 52 -18.44 24.47 6.39
CA HIS A 52 -17.30 23.97 5.63
C HIS A 52 -17.55 24.00 4.11
N PRO A 53 -17.89 25.15 3.50
CA PRO A 53 -18.20 25.26 2.07
C PRO A 53 -17.00 24.95 1.15
N GLU A 54 -15.79 24.88 1.71
CA GLU A 54 -14.55 24.61 0.98
C GLU A 54 -14.29 23.12 0.68
N ILE A 55 -14.97 22.19 1.38
CA ILE A 55 -14.78 20.74 1.21
C ILE A 55 -16.07 20.09 0.70
N GLU A 56 -15.92 19.08 -0.16
CA GLU A 56 -17.08 18.33 -0.65
C GLU A 56 -17.53 17.28 0.37
N PHE A 57 -18.84 17.01 0.42
CA PHE A 57 -19.41 16.03 1.33
C PHE A 57 -20.10 14.88 0.59
N VAL A 58 -19.87 13.67 1.09
CA VAL A 58 -20.62 12.46 0.75
C VAL A 58 -21.42 12.05 1.98
N VAL A 59 -22.74 12.00 1.89
CA VAL A 59 -23.59 11.49 2.99
C VAL A 59 -23.94 10.04 2.70
N THR A 60 -23.77 9.17 3.70
CA THR A 60 -23.96 7.72 3.56
C THR A 60 -24.68 7.14 4.76
N CYS A 61 -25.76 6.39 4.52
CA CYS A 61 -26.44 5.56 5.52
C CYS A 61 -26.42 4.10 5.08
N ARG A 62 -25.32 3.42 5.36
CA ARG A 62 -25.03 2.04 4.90
C ARG A 62 -25.82 0.99 5.70
N PRO A 63 -26.52 0.04 5.06
CA PRO A 63 -27.18 -1.07 5.75
C PRO A 63 -26.19 -2.16 6.17
N ARG A 64 -26.55 -2.99 7.15
CA ARG A 64 -25.69 -4.10 7.62
C ARG A 64 -25.26 -5.07 6.53
N ALA A 65 -26.16 -5.38 5.60
CA ALA A 65 -25.88 -6.29 4.48
C ALA A 65 -24.75 -5.79 3.57
N GLU A 66 -24.48 -4.48 3.56
CA GLU A 66 -23.41 -3.84 2.79
C GLU A 66 -22.28 -3.28 3.69
N GLY A 67 -22.14 -3.82 4.92
CA GLY A 67 -21.05 -3.48 5.83
C GLY A 67 -21.26 -2.21 6.66
N GLY A 68 -22.51 -1.75 6.78
CA GLY A 68 -22.88 -0.64 7.65
C GLY A 68 -23.49 -1.06 8.99
N LEU A 69 -24.09 -0.10 9.68
CA LEU A 69 -24.73 -0.31 10.98
C LEU A 69 -26.26 -0.17 10.96
N SER A 70 -26.85 0.28 9.86
CA SER A 70 -28.29 0.55 9.79
C SER A 70 -29.10 -0.71 9.48
N ASP A 71 -30.21 -0.87 10.20
CA ASP A 71 -31.25 -1.88 9.96
C ASP A 71 -32.51 -1.26 9.30
N ASP A 72 -32.45 0.04 8.98
CA ASP A 72 -33.60 0.78 8.45
C ASP A 72 -33.92 0.40 6.99
N PRO A 73 -35.21 0.42 6.59
CA PRO A 73 -35.61 0.25 5.20
C PRO A 73 -35.02 1.33 4.28
N PRO A 74 -34.85 1.06 2.97
CA PRO A 74 -34.23 1.99 2.02
C PRO A 74 -34.82 3.41 2.02
N ALA A 75 -36.15 3.55 2.05
CA ALA A 75 -36.82 4.85 2.06
C ALA A 75 -36.49 5.66 3.34
N VAL A 76 -36.41 4.99 4.49
CA VAL A 76 -36.05 5.64 5.77
C VAL A 76 -34.60 6.08 5.75
N ARG A 77 -33.68 5.24 5.27
CA ARG A 77 -32.25 5.61 5.12
C ARG A 77 -32.09 6.82 4.21
N LEU A 78 -32.78 6.84 3.06
CA LEU A 78 -32.73 7.97 2.14
C LEU A 78 -33.25 9.27 2.78
N GLU A 79 -34.37 9.22 3.50
CA GLU A 79 -34.91 10.37 4.21
C GLU A 79 -33.96 10.87 5.32
N ARG A 80 -33.33 9.97 6.08
CA ARG A 80 -32.30 10.34 7.07
C ARG A 80 -31.13 11.07 6.41
N MET A 81 -30.68 10.58 5.25
CA MET A 81 -29.59 11.21 4.49
C MET A 81 -30.00 12.61 3.99
N ARG A 82 -31.24 12.79 3.52
CA ARG A 82 -31.77 14.11 3.12
C ARG A 82 -31.80 15.09 4.29
N ARG A 83 -32.28 14.67 5.46
CA ARG A 83 -32.29 15.51 6.66
C ARG A 83 -30.88 15.88 7.11
N ALA A 84 -29.94 14.94 7.05
CA ALA A 84 -28.53 15.21 7.36
C ALA A 84 -27.91 16.23 6.41
N ALA A 85 -28.28 16.19 5.12
CA ALA A 85 -27.80 17.14 4.11
C ALA A 85 -28.44 18.53 4.27
N GLY A 86 -29.74 18.61 4.57
CA GLY A 86 -30.49 19.87 4.51
C GLY A 86 -30.42 20.48 3.11
N ASP A 87 -30.17 21.78 3.04
CA ASP A 87 -30.02 22.51 1.77
C ASP A 87 -28.59 22.47 1.19
N ASN A 88 -27.65 21.77 1.86
CA ASN A 88 -26.27 21.70 1.41
C ASN A 88 -26.13 20.86 0.13
N HIS A 89 -25.22 21.29 -0.75
CA HIS A 89 -24.85 20.49 -1.92
C HIS A 89 -23.95 19.32 -1.49
N VAL A 90 -24.51 18.12 -1.50
CA VAL A 90 -23.80 16.88 -1.14
C VAL A 90 -23.97 15.82 -2.23
N CYS A 91 -23.04 14.87 -2.25
CA CYS A 91 -23.24 13.61 -2.95
C CYS A 91 -23.85 12.58 -1.98
N PHE A 92 -24.84 11.82 -2.43
CA PHE A 92 -25.38 10.70 -1.68
C PHE A 92 -24.73 9.40 -2.14
N ASP A 93 -24.29 8.55 -1.21
CA ASP A 93 -23.85 7.18 -1.51
C ASP A 93 -24.95 6.20 -1.08
N PHE A 94 -25.55 5.52 -2.06
CA PHE A 94 -26.69 4.64 -1.88
C PHE A 94 -26.50 3.31 -2.61
N GLU A 95 -27.00 2.22 -2.04
CA GLU A 95 -26.78 0.88 -2.57
C GLU A 95 -27.57 0.66 -3.87
N TRP A 96 -26.87 0.16 -4.89
CA TRP A 96 -27.42 -0.17 -6.21
C TRP A 96 -28.66 -1.07 -6.13
N ALA A 97 -28.59 -2.11 -5.30
CA ALA A 97 -29.68 -3.08 -5.15
C ALA A 97 -30.96 -2.49 -4.53
N ASP A 98 -30.82 -1.42 -3.75
CA ASP A 98 -31.93 -0.75 -3.10
C ASP A 98 -32.42 0.47 -3.88
N TRP A 99 -31.60 1.02 -4.78
CA TRP A 99 -31.91 2.24 -5.51
C TRP A 99 -33.22 2.15 -6.30
N ALA A 100 -33.49 1.03 -6.98
CA ALA A 100 -34.72 0.84 -7.74
C ALA A 100 -36.00 0.96 -6.87
N LYS A 101 -35.90 0.67 -5.56
CA LYS A 101 -37.02 0.75 -4.62
C LYS A 101 -37.36 2.19 -4.22
N VAL A 102 -36.44 3.13 -4.42
CA VAL A 102 -36.56 4.55 -4.04
C VAL A 102 -36.34 5.49 -5.23
N ALA A 103 -36.12 4.97 -6.43
CA ALA A 103 -35.82 5.75 -7.62
C ALA A 103 -36.97 6.69 -8.03
N GLY A 104 -38.22 6.39 -7.65
CA GLY A 104 -39.35 7.32 -7.80
C GLY A 104 -39.14 8.65 -7.04
N ASP A 105 -38.33 8.64 -5.98
CA ASP A 105 -37.98 9.81 -5.19
C ASP A 105 -36.74 10.54 -5.73
N SER A 106 -36.14 10.08 -6.84
CA SER A 106 -34.91 10.68 -7.44
C SER A 106 -35.09 12.14 -7.86
N ALA A 107 -36.29 12.52 -8.29
CA ALA A 107 -36.64 13.90 -8.62
C ALA A 107 -36.49 14.84 -7.40
N ALA A 108 -36.76 14.34 -6.18
CA ALA A 108 -36.61 15.10 -4.94
C ALA A 108 -35.15 15.26 -4.49
N LEU A 109 -34.21 14.47 -5.03
CA LEU A 109 -32.78 14.65 -4.82
C LEU A 109 -32.15 15.63 -5.83
N GLY A 110 -32.97 16.26 -6.69
CA GLY A 110 -32.49 17.09 -7.80
C GLY A 110 -31.62 16.31 -8.80
N ILE A 111 -31.72 14.98 -8.81
CA ILE A 111 -31.02 14.09 -9.73
C ILE A 111 -31.89 13.98 -10.98
N ARG A 112 -31.42 14.49 -12.12
CA ARG A 112 -32.14 14.34 -13.39
C ARG A 112 -32.07 12.89 -13.84
N GLY A 113 -33.11 12.11 -13.52
CA GLY A 113 -33.29 10.80 -14.12
C GLY A 113 -33.69 10.92 -15.58
N SER A 114 -32.88 10.40 -16.50
CA SER A 114 -33.42 9.92 -17.78
C SER A 114 -34.18 8.62 -17.49
N ALA A 115 -35.42 8.73 -17.02
CA ALA A 115 -36.32 7.59 -17.04
C ALA A 115 -36.54 7.21 -18.50
N GLY A 116 -35.82 6.20 -18.99
CA GLY A 116 -36.06 5.58 -20.28
C GLY A 116 -37.46 4.97 -20.29
N SER A 117 -38.41 5.66 -20.91
CA SER A 117 -39.69 5.07 -21.28
C SER A 117 -39.46 4.12 -22.46
N PRO A 118 -40.02 2.90 -22.47
CA PRO A 118 -39.85 1.98 -23.59
C PRO A 118 -40.49 2.57 -24.85
N ALA A 119 -39.75 2.49 -25.94
CA ALA A 119 -40.03 3.06 -27.24
C ALA A 119 -41.51 2.95 -27.68
N ARG A 120 -42.08 4.09 -28.08
CA ARG A 120 -43.10 4.14 -29.13
C ARG A 120 -42.47 4.76 -30.36
N ALA A 121 -42.16 3.92 -31.32
CA ALA A 121 -41.78 4.31 -32.66
C ALA A 121 -43.03 4.78 -33.41
N GLU A 122 -43.11 6.07 -33.75
CA GLU A 122 -43.92 6.55 -34.87
C GLU A 122 -43.19 7.65 -35.63
N ALA A 123 -43.54 7.74 -36.91
CA ALA A 123 -42.71 8.16 -38.02
C ALA A 123 -42.73 9.66 -38.35
N ARG A 124 -41.58 10.10 -38.87
CA ARG A 124 -41.34 11.04 -39.99
C ARG A 124 -41.92 12.48 -39.94
N GLY A 125 -41.00 13.44 -40.11
CA GLY A 125 -41.30 14.77 -40.64
C GLY A 125 -40.02 15.48 -41.08
N SER A 126 -39.84 15.59 -42.39
CA SER A 126 -38.77 16.29 -43.10
C SER A 126 -38.86 17.82 -42.97
N GLY A 127 -37.73 18.52 -42.87
CA GLY A 127 -37.67 19.97 -43.03
C GLY A 127 -36.24 20.52 -42.97
N GLU A 128 -35.70 20.89 -44.13
CA GLU A 128 -34.45 21.67 -44.28
C GLU A 128 -34.64 23.11 -43.80
N GLY A 129 -33.58 23.74 -43.24
CA GLY A 129 -33.59 25.17 -42.93
C GLY A 129 -32.37 25.71 -42.17
N ARG A 130 -31.35 26.13 -42.93
CA ARG A 130 -30.33 27.21 -42.78
C ARG A 130 -30.00 27.83 -41.38
N PRO A 131 -28.72 28.14 -41.05
CA PRO A 131 -28.30 28.57 -39.71
C PRO A 131 -28.44 30.08 -39.48
N PRO A 132 -28.63 30.56 -38.23
CA PRO A 132 -28.47 31.97 -37.92
C PRO A 132 -27.14 32.30 -37.23
N GLU A 133 -26.69 33.51 -37.54
CA GLU A 133 -25.45 34.16 -37.12
C GLU A 133 -25.36 34.49 -35.62
N LYS A 134 -24.11 34.66 -35.19
CA LYS A 134 -23.69 35.13 -33.88
C LYS A 134 -24.16 36.58 -33.63
N ARG A 135 -24.85 36.81 -32.50
CA ARG A 135 -24.90 38.11 -31.82
C ARG A 135 -24.58 37.91 -30.34
N SER A 136 -23.56 38.63 -29.88
CA SER A 136 -23.28 38.83 -28.46
C SER A 136 -24.26 39.85 -27.88
N PRO A 137 -24.62 39.73 -26.59
CA PRO A 137 -24.84 40.91 -25.77
C PRO A 137 -23.94 40.90 -24.53
N GLU A 138 -23.32 42.05 -24.27
CA GLU A 138 -22.74 42.41 -22.98
C GLU A 138 -23.80 42.32 -21.88
N VAL A 139 -23.43 41.76 -20.72
CA VAL A 139 -24.19 41.85 -19.47
C VAL A 139 -23.23 42.17 -18.33
N THR A 140 -23.45 43.33 -17.73
CA THR A 140 -22.81 43.87 -16.52
C THR A 140 -23.12 42.99 -15.29
N PRO A 141 -22.20 42.84 -14.31
CA PRO A 141 -22.27 41.73 -13.36
C PRO A 141 -23.21 42.04 -12.18
N THR A 142 -24.23 41.22 -12.00
CA THR A 142 -24.94 41.07 -10.73
C THR A 142 -24.40 39.85 -9.99
N ALA A 143 -23.91 40.09 -8.78
CA ALA A 143 -23.39 39.07 -7.87
C ALA A 143 -24.46 38.01 -7.55
N ALA A 144 -24.19 36.77 -7.94
CA ALA A 144 -24.82 35.56 -7.45
C ALA A 144 -23.71 34.58 -7.06
N ALA A 145 -23.89 33.92 -5.92
CA ALA A 145 -22.98 32.91 -5.40
C ALA A 145 -22.62 31.87 -6.47
N SER A 146 -21.37 31.44 -6.44
CA SER A 146 -20.77 30.56 -7.45
C SER A 146 -21.47 29.21 -7.55
N ASP A 147 -22.38 29.09 -8.51
CA ASP A 147 -22.91 27.82 -8.98
C ASP A 147 -21.76 27.10 -9.73
N ARG A 148 -21.11 26.13 -9.07
CA ARG A 148 -20.07 25.30 -9.71
C ARG A 148 -20.76 24.27 -10.61
N PRO A 149 -20.44 24.19 -11.91
CA PRO A 149 -21.03 23.17 -12.76
C PRO A 149 -20.59 21.75 -12.34
N GLY A 150 -21.57 20.86 -12.11
CA GLY A 150 -21.53 19.43 -12.49
C GLY A 150 -20.83 18.40 -11.60
N SER A 151 -20.84 18.49 -10.26
CA SER A 151 -20.48 17.33 -9.42
C SER A 151 -21.66 16.36 -9.30
N PRO A 152 -21.44 15.03 -9.48
CA PRO A 152 -22.52 14.05 -9.40
C PRO A 152 -23.13 14.08 -8.00
N ARG A 153 -24.47 14.07 -7.94
CA ARG A 153 -25.20 14.04 -6.66
C ARG A 153 -25.39 12.63 -6.12
N LEU A 154 -25.02 11.60 -6.87
CA LEU A 154 -25.26 10.20 -6.53
C LEU A 154 -24.09 9.29 -6.86
N ILE A 155 -23.66 8.54 -5.85
CA ILE A 155 -22.87 7.33 -5.96
C ILE A 155 -23.83 6.16 -5.79
N LEU A 156 -23.84 5.26 -6.79
CA LEU A 156 -24.49 3.97 -6.68
C LEU A 156 -23.43 2.94 -6.34
N SER A 157 -23.55 2.35 -5.15
CA SER A 157 -22.53 1.47 -4.60
C SER A 157 -22.94 0.02 -4.50
N SER A 158 -21.96 -0.88 -4.45
CA SER A 158 -22.16 -2.30 -4.26
C SER A 158 -20.97 -2.90 -3.50
N HIS A 159 -21.23 -3.51 -2.35
CA HIS A 159 -20.23 -4.17 -1.52
C HIS A 159 -20.42 -5.70 -1.57
N ARG A 160 -19.32 -6.44 -1.75
CA ARG A 160 -19.31 -7.90 -1.89
C ARG A 160 -18.32 -8.51 -0.91
N PHE A 161 -18.82 -9.20 0.11
CA PHE A 161 -17.99 -9.83 1.16
C PHE A 161 -17.96 -11.36 1.07
N ASP A 162 -18.60 -11.94 0.05
CA ASP A 162 -18.65 -13.37 -0.22
C ASP A 162 -17.30 -13.93 -0.73
N GLY A 163 -16.34 -13.05 -0.98
CA GLY A 163 -15.03 -13.37 -1.50
C GLY A 163 -15.03 -13.53 -3.02
N ILE A 164 -16.19 -13.57 -3.69
CA ILE A 164 -16.26 -13.84 -5.13
C ILE A 164 -15.76 -12.63 -5.91
N THR A 165 -14.73 -12.81 -6.75
CA THR A 165 -14.24 -11.76 -7.65
C THR A 165 -15.37 -11.32 -8.59
N PRO A 166 -15.85 -10.08 -8.52
CA PRO A 166 -16.93 -9.62 -9.36
C PRO A 166 -16.44 -9.25 -10.76
N ASP A 167 -17.33 -9.30 -11.75
CA ASP A 167 -17.15 -8.54 -13.01
C ASP A 167 -17.36 -7.05 -12.73
N ALA A 168 -16.36 -6.43 -12.11
CA ALA A 168 -16.42 -5.03 -11.68
C ALA A 168 -16.60 -4.07 -12.86
N MET A 169 -16.00 -4.38 -14.02
CA MET A 169 -16.12 -3.56 -15.21
C MET A 169 -17.53 -3.66 -15.81
N GLY A 170 -18.04 -4.88 -16.00
CA GLY A 170 -19.39 -5.09 -16.52
C GLY A 170 -20.45 -4.50 -15.61
N TRP A 171 -20.31 -4.67 -14.28
CA TRP A 171 -21.20 -4.06 -13.31
C TRP A 171 -21.19 -2.52 -13.40
N ALA A 172 -20.01 -1.90 -13.41
CA ALA A 172 -19.92 -0.44 -13.51
C ALA A 172 -20.50 0.08 -14.84
N GLY A 173 -20.29 -0.65 -15.93
CA GLY A 173 -20.90 -0.36 -17.23
C GLY A 173 -22.43 -0.37 -17.16
N ALA A 174 -23.01 -1.39 -16.54
CA ALA A 174 -24.47 -1.50 -16.37
C ALA A 174 -25.04 -0.35 -15.51
N VAL A 175 -24.33 0.07 -14.47
CA VAL A 175 -24.72 1.23 -13.64
C VAL A 175 -24.76 2.51 -14.49
N HIS A 176 -23.72 2.77 -15.29
CA HIS A 176 -23.63 3.96 -16.14
C HIS A 176 -24.61 3.94 -17.31
N GLU A 177 -24.93 2.77 -17.85
CA GLU A 177 -25.95 2.61 -18.90
C GLU A 177 -27.36 2.90 -18.36
N ALA A 178 -27.66 2.40 -17.17
CA ALA A 178 -28.95 2.64 -16.51
C ALA A 178 -29.11 4.09 -16.04
N HIS A 179 -28.02 4.77 -15.65
CA HIS A 179 -28.04 6.13 -15.13
C HIS A 179 -26.87 6.97 -15.67
N GLY A 180 -27.16 8.00 -16.45
CA GLY A 180 -26.12 8.76 -17.17
C GLY A 180 -25.20 9.64 -16.31
N ASP A 181 -25.68 10.15 -15.16
CA ASP A 181 -24.97 11.09 -14.30
C ASP A 181 -24.81 10.56 -12.86
N VAL A 182 -24.21 9.37 -12.74
CA VAL A 182 -23.91 8.74 -11.45
C VAL A 182 -22.47 8.24 -11.40
N VAL A 183 -21.96 8.09 -10.18
CA VAL A 183 -20.69 7.39 -9.92
C VAL A 183 -20.99 5.94 -9.56
N ALA A 184 -20.29 5.00 -10.19
CA ALA A 184 -20.35 3.59 -9.81
C ALA A 184 -19.26 3.32 -8.75
N LYS A 185 -19.64 2.80 -7.58
CA LYS A 185 -18.69 2.42 -6.52
C LYS A 185 -18.81 0.94 -6.20
N ILE A 186 -17.84 0.12 -6.61
CA ILE A 186 -17.82 -1.30 -6.28
C ILE A 186 -16.71 -1.61 -5.29
N VAL A 187 -17.03 -2.40 -4.26
CA VAL A 187 -16.11 -2.79 -3.20
C VAL A 187 -16.22 -4.29 -3.00
N TRP A 188 -15.10 -5.01 -2.90
CA TRP A 188 -15.15 -6.45 -2.65
C TRP A 188 -13.96 -6.97 -1.85
N GLN A 189 -14.17 -8.10 -1.17
CA GLN A 189 -13.10 -8.87 -0.56
C GLN A 189 -12.32 -9.61 -1.67
N PRO A 190 -11.04 -9.29 -1.91
CA PRO A 190 -10.25 -10.01 -2.91
C PRO A 190 -9.94 -11.43 -2.45
N HIS A 191 -9.85 -12.37 -3.40
CA HIS A 191 -9.29 -13.70 -3.20
C HIS A 191 -7.76 -13.66 -3.11
N ASP A 192 -7.15 -12.91 -4.02
CA ASP A 192 -5.70 -12.70 -4.11
C ASP A 192 -5.39 -11.33 -4.74
N LEU A 193 -4.10 -10.96 -4.80
CA LEU A 193 -3.65 -9.67 -5.34
C LEU A 193 -4.10 -9.40 -6.79
N CYS A 194 -4.34 -10.43 -7.60
CA CYS A 194 -4.70 -10.30 -9.01
C CYS A 194 -6.09 -9.70 -9.19
N ASP A 195 -6.96 -9.75 -8.18
CA ASP A 195 -8.26 -9.08 -8.21
C ASP A 195 -8.12 -7.55 -8.39
N ASN A 196 -6.98 -6.97 -7.99
CA ASN A 196 -6.69 -5.56 -8.25
C ASN A 196 -6.59 -5.24 -9.76
N ILE A 197 -6.33 -6.23 -10.62
CA ILE A 197 -6.39 -6.07 -12.09
C ILE A 197 -7.82 -5.73 -12.52
N GLY A 198 -8.83 -6.40 -11.93
CA GLY A 198 -10.24 -6.11 -12.17
C GLY A 198 -10.62 -4.70 -11.70
N ALA A 199 -10.08 -4.25 -10.55
CA ALA A 199 -10.25 -2.88 -10.06
C ALA A 199 -9.69 -1.85 -11.04
N ALA A 200 -8.45 -2.06 -11.50
CA ALA A 200 -7.79 -1.19 -12.46
C ALA A 200 -8.60 -1.09 -13.77
N ALA A 201 -9.08 -2.23 -14.28
CA ALA A 201 -9.84 -2.30 -15.51
C ALA A 201 -11.18 -1.56 -15.40
N ALA A 202 -11.91 -1.74 -14.29
CA ALA A 202 -13.18 -1.06 -14.04
C ALA A 202 -13.02 0.46 -13.92
N MET A 203 -11.99 0.94 -13.21
CA MET A 203 -11.70 2.37 -13.09
C MET A 203 -11.32 3.00 -14.43
N HIS A 204 -10.44 2.33 -15.18
CA HIS A 204 -9.99 2.79 -16.48
C HIS A 204 -11.16 2.93 -17.47
N ALA A 205 -12.03 1.92 -17.53
CA ALA A 205 -13.24 1.95 -18.36
C ALA A 205 -14.23 3.04 -17.91
N GLY A 206 -14.31 3.31 -16.61
CA GLY A 206 -15.23 4.28 -16.02
C GLY A 206 -14.93 5.76 -16.30
N ARG A 207 -13.73 6.09 -16.78
CA ARG A 207 -13.30 7.45 -17.16
C ARG A 207 -13.62 8.53 -16.10
N GLY A 208 -13.24 8.29 -14.85
CA GLY A 208 -13.50 9.23 -13.74
C GLY A 208 -14.88 9.14 -13.10
N ARG A 209 -15.72 8.18 -13.52
CA ARG A 209 -17.06 7.92 -12.95
C ARG A 209 -17.16 6.58 -12.22
N THR A 210 -16.03 5.92 -11.96
CA THR A 210 -15.98 4.64 -11.25
C THR A 210 -14.95 4.66 -10.14
N SER A 211 -15.33 4.13 -8.98
CA SER A 211 -14.43 3.73 -7.90
C SER A 211 -14.54 2.21 -7.71
N ALA A 212 -13.41 1.52 -7.66
CA ALA A 212 -13.34 0.07 -7.47
C ALA A 212 -12.35 -0.24 -6.34
N ILE A 213 -12.76 -0.92 -5.27
CA ILE A 213 -11.91 -1.07 -4.09
C ILE A 213 -11.88 -2.53 -3.66
N CYS A 214 -10.69 -3.12 -3.68
CA CYS A 214 -10.42 -4.36 -2.99
C CYS A 214 -10.23 -4.06 -1.48
N LEU A 215 -10.79 -4.91 -0.63
CA LEU A 215 -10.67 -4.84 0.83
C LEU A 215 -9.40 -5.55 1.33
N GLY A 216 -9.04 -5.32 2.59
CA GLY A 216 -7.93 -5.99 3.26
C GLY A 216 -6.55 -5.52 2.81
N GLU A 217 -5.50 -6.17 3.32
CA GLU A 217 -4.09 -5.85 3.01
C GLU A 217 -3.83 -5.87 1.49
N ASP A 218 -4.34 -6.88 0.80
CA ASP A 218 -4.21 -7.04 -0.66
C ASP A 218 -4.89 -5.90 -1.43
N GLY A 219 -5.84 -5.20 -0.79
CA GLY A 219 -6.59 -4.09 -1.35
C GLY A 219 -5.90 -2.74 -1.30
N ILE A 220 -4.78 -2.61 -0.57
CA ILE A 220 -3.98 -1.37 -0.51
C ILE A 220 -3.64 -0.86 -1.92
N ILE A 221 -3.35 -1.77 -2.84
CA ILE A 221 -3.01 -1.47 -4.24
C ILE A 221 -4.15 -0.71 -4.92
N SER A 222 -5.39 -1.23 -4.87
CA SER A 222 -6.56 -0.56 -5.47
C SER A 222 -6.85 0.81 -4.87
N ARG A 223 -6.53 1.00 -3.59
CA ARG A 223 -6.75 2.27 -2.89
C ARG A 223 -5.73 3.31 -3.29
N VAL A 224 -4.44 2.97 -3.29
CA VAL A 224 -3.35 3.91 -3.56
C VAL A 224 -3.25 4.23 -5.04
N LEU A 225 -3.41 3.24 -5.92
CA LEU A 225 -3.27 3.44 -7.39
C LEU A 225 -4.54 3.96 -8.08
N ALA A 226 -5.60 4.26 -7.33
CA ALA A 226 -6.82 4.83 -7.88
C ALA A 226 -6.60 6.04 -8.83
N PRO A 227 -5.70 7.01 -8.54
CA PRO A 227 -5.40 8.11 -9.45
C PRO A 227 -4.78 7.66 -10.78
N LYS A 228 -3.92 6.63 -10.74
CA LYS A 228 -3.26 6.06 -11.92
C LYS A 228 -4.27 5.50 -12.92
N TRP A 229 -5.38 4.94 -12.43
CA TRP A 229 -6.42 4.35 -13.26
C TRP A 229 -7.62 5.28 -13.50
N GLY A 230 -7.52 6.55 -13.10
CA GLY A 230 -8.56 7.54 -13.34
C GLY A 230 -9.85 7.26 -12.58
N ALA A 231 -9.74 6.73 -11.35
CA ALA A 231 -10.91 6.52 -10.50
C ALA A 231 -11.65 7.84 -10.20
N HIS A 232 -12.92 7.74 -9.85
CA HIS A 232 -13.66 8.88 -9.33
C HIS A 232 -13.09 9.34 -7.98
N ALA A 233 -12.98 8.40 -7.05
CA ALA A 233 -12.51 8.62 -5.69
C ALA A 233 -11.83 7.37 -5.09
N SER A 234 -10.98 7.58 -4.09
CA SER A 234 -10.48 6.56 -3.16
C SER A 234 -10.76 7.01 -1.72
N TYR A 235 -10.83 6.06 -0.79
CA TYR A 235 -11.31 6.29 0.57
C TYR A 235 -10.25 5.93 1.61
N CYS A 236 -10.10 6.80 2.61
CA CYS A 236 -9.16 6.66 3.72
C CYS A 236 -9.85 6.89 5.08
N ALA A 237 -9.24 6.38 6.13
CA ALA A 237 -9.64 6.67 7.51
C ALA A 237 -9.03 7.99 7.96
N LEU A 238 -9.62 8.64 8.96
CA LEU A 238 -9.03 9.86 9.53
C LEU A 238 -7.68 9.56 10.22
N ASP A 239 -7.64 8.48 10.98
CA ASP A 239 -6.46 7.91 11.65
C ASP A 239 -6.66 6.39 11.79
N ASP A 240 -5.62 5.67 12.22
CA ASP A 240 -5.62 4.20 12.29
C ASP A 240 -6.70 3.63 13.22
N SER A 241 -7.10 4.39 14.26
CA SER A 241 -8.18 3.99 15.18
C SER A 241 -9.60 4.14 14.60
N ARG A 242 -9.74 4.79 13.43
CA ARG A 242 -11.03 5.15 12.81
C ARG A 242 -11.23 4.50 11.45
N ARG A 243 -10.66 3.32 11.24
CA ARG A 243 -10.90 2.52 10.03
C ARG A 243 -12.36 2.08 9.98
N THR A 244 -13.00 2.30 8.84
CA THR A 244 -14.40 1.92 8.56
C THR A 244 -14.52 0.67 7.69
N ALA A 245 -13.40 0.20 7.12
CA ALA A 245 -13.33 -0.98 6.29
C ALA A 245 -11.94 -1.65 6.39
N PRO A 246 -11.84 -2.98 6.22
CA PRO A 246 -10.56 -3.69 6.18
C PRO A 246 -9.60 -3.13 5.11
N GLY A 247 -8.33 -2.96 5.47
CA GLY A 247 -7.29 -2.43 4.59
C GLY A 247 -7.39 -0.93 4.28
N GLN A 248 -8.26 -0.20 4.98
CA GLN A 248 -8.35 1.25 4.82
C GLN A 248 -7.13 1.93 5.47
N LEU A 249 -6.36 2.65 4.66
CA LEU A 249 -5.21 3.42 5.11
C LEU A 249 -5.65 4.70 5.81
N ALA A 250 -4.86 5.18 6.77
CA ALA A 250 -5.03 6.49 7.38
C ALA A 250 -4.74 7.62 6.39
N LEU A 251 -5.37 8.78 6.58
CA LEU A 251 -5.21 9.96 5.74
C LEU A 251 -3.74 10.39 5.62
N GLU A 252 -3.01 10.38 6.74
CA GLU A 252 -1.58 10.70 6.74
C GLU A 252 -0.78 9.71 5.87
N GLN A 253 -1.07 8.41 5.93
CA GLN A 253 -0.39 7.41 5.10
C GLN A 253 -0.67 7.66 3.61
N MET A 254 -1.93 7.94 3.23
CA MET A 254 -2.30 8.25 1.85
C MET A 254 -1.57 9.51 1.34
N VAL A 255 -1.55 10.58 2.13
CA VAL A 255 -1.01 11.88 1.72
C VAL A 255 0.51 11.94 1.79
N ARG A 256 1.12 11.41 2.86
CA ARG A 256 2.57 11.54 3.13
C ARG A 256 3.36 10.33 2.68
N ARG A 257 2.95 9.11 3.05
CA ARG A 257 3.69 7.88 2.71
C ARG A 257 3.55 7.53 1.24
N TYR A 258 2.33 7.48 0.73
CA TYR A 258 2.06 7.08 -0.66
C TYR A 258 1.95 8.25 -1.63
N ARG A 259 1.95 9.50 -1.13
CA ARG A 259 1.90 10.73 -1.94
C ARG A 259 0.78 10.67 -2.96
N PHE A 260 -0.40 10.22 -2.53
CA PHE A 260 -1.56 9.91 -3.37
C PHE A 260 -1.86 10.99 -4.42
N LYS A 261 -1.75 12.27 -4.03
CA LYS A 261 -2.03 13.43 -4.90
C LYS A 261 -1.01 13.63 -6.03
N SER A 262 0.16 13.01 -5.94
CA SER A 262 1.21 13.06 -6.97
C SER A 262 1.11 11.92 -7.99
N ILE A 263 0.28 10.91 -7.74
CA ILE A 263 0.15 9.75 -8.63
C ILE A 263 -0.63 10.14 -9.89
N THR A 264 -0.05 9.82 -11.04
CA THR A 264 -0.58 10.06 -12.38
C THR A 264 -0.71 8.73 -13.14
N PRO A 265 -1.37 8.72 -14.32
CA PRO A 265 -1.37 7.55 -15.20
C PRO A 265 0.03 7.06 -15.59
N ASP A 266 1.02 7.96 -15.65
CA ASP A 266 2.38 7.64 -16.06
C ASP A 266 3.27 7.16 -14.91
N THR A 267 2.90 7.47 -13.65
CA THR A 267 3.65 7.09 -12.44
C THR A 267 4.06 5.61 -12.48
N ARG A 268 5.37 5.36 -12.29
CA ARG A 268 5.90 4.00 -12.30
C ARG A 268 5.69 3.32 -10.96
N VAL A 269 5.30 2.04 -10.98
CA VAL A 269 4.99 1.30 -9.75
C VAL A 269 6.12 0.36 -9.38
N TYR A 270 6.51 0.39 -8.11
CA TYR A 270 7.48 -0.50 -7.48
C TYR A 270 6.85 -1.15 -6.25
N GLY A 271 7.52 -2.16 -5.69
CA GLY A 271 7.04 -2.69 -4.43
C GLY A 271 7.91 -3.74 -3.79
N VAL A 272 7.48 -4.20 -2.61
CA VAL A 272 8.11 -5.30 -1.88
C VAL A 272 7.21 -6.53 -1.96
N ILE A 273 7.77 -7.64 -2.42
CA ILE A 273 7.13 -8.95 -2.43
C ILE A 273 7.52 -9.70 -1.16
N GLY A 274 6.52 -10.12 -0.37
CA GLY A 274 6.71 -10.85 0.88
C GLY A 274 5.43 -11.53 1.37
N ASP A 275 5.56 -12.40 2.37
CA ASP A 275 4.42 -12.89 3.16
C ASP A 275 4.91 -13.32 4.56
N PRO A 276 4.55 -12.59 5.63
CA PRO A 276 3.79 -11.33 5.64
C PRO A 276 4.59 -10.14 5.07
N VAL A 277 3.91 -9.04 4.73
CA VAL A 277 4.56 -7.83 4.16
C VAL A 277 4.04 -6.49 4.69
N ALA A 278 2.89 -6.45 5.37
CA ALA A 278 2.27 -5.25 5.94
C ALA A 278 3.27 -4.30 6.66
N HIS A 279 4.11 -4.84 7.54
CA HIS A 279 5.04 -4.04 8.35
C HIS A 279 6.39 -3.76 7.67
N SER A 280 6.50 -3.97 6.36
CA SER A 280 7.74 -3.66 5.65
C SER A 280 8.03 -2.17 5.72
N MET A 281 9.30 -1.83 6.01
CA MET A 281 9.79 -0.45 5.93
C MET A 281 10.08 0.02 4.49
N GLY A 282 9.94 -0.86 3.49
CA GLY A 282 10.16 -0.55 2.08
C GLY A 282 9.31 0.63 1.58
N PRO A 283 7.97 0.62 1.74
CA PRO A 283 7.10 1.74 1.35
C PRO A 283 7.47 3.08 1.99
N VAL A 284 7.94 3.09 3.24
CA VAL A 284 8.35 4.33 3.93
C VAL A 284 9.64 4.87 3.33
N LEU A 285 10.64 4.00 3.17
CA LEU A 285 11.95 4.38 2.65
C LEU A 285 11.88 4.81 1.18
N PHE A 286 11.30 3.97 0.31
CA PHE A 286 11.38 4.20 -1.14
C PHE A 286 10.50 5.36 -1.61
N ASN A 287 9.31 5.55 -1.03
CA ASN A 287 8.49 6.70 -1.39
C ASN A 287 9.14 8.02 -0.95
N ALA A 288 9.81 8.04 0.22
CA ALA A 288 10.57 9.21 0.65
C ALA A 288 11.77 9.48 -0.27
N LEU A 289 12.46 8.43 -0.76
CA LEU A 289 13.53 8.59 -1.75
C LEU A 289 12.99 9.09 -3.09
N PHE A 290 11.87 8.54 -3.59
CA PHE A 290 11.27 9.02 -4.84
C PHE A 290 10.84 10.48 -4.73
N GLU A 291 10.31 10.92 -3.58
CA GLU A 291 9.99 12.32 -3.34
C GLU A 291 11.24 13.21 -3.34
N HIS A 292 12.26 12.80 -2.58
CA HIS A 292 13.49 13.57 -2.44
C HIS A 292 14.22 13.75 -3.78
N HIS A 293 14.25 12.70 -4.61
CA HIS A 293 14.89 12.70 -5.93
C HIS A 293 13.94 13.15 -7.06
N GLN A 294 12.71 13.58 -6.73
CA GLN A 294 11.69 14.05 -7.68
C GLN A 294 11.39 13.05 -8.81
N ILE A 295 11.33 11.76 -8.47
CA ILE A 295 11.03 10.66 -9.39
C ILE A 295 9.54 10.35 -9.33
N ASP A 296 8.88 10.35 -10.49
CA ASP A 296 7.47 9.96 -10.63
C ASP A 296 7.29 8.44 -10.51
N ALA A 297 7.30 7.98 -9.27
CA ALA A 297 7.17 6.58 -8.91
C ALA A 297 6.48 6.41 -7.56
N VAL A 298 5.85 5.26 -7.33
CA VAL A 298 5.25 4.87 -6.05
C VAL A 298 5.67 3.46 -5.66
N TYR A 299 5.90 3.22 -4.37
CA TYR A 299 6.30 1.94 -3.81
C TYR A 299 5.22 1.36 -2.90
N LEU A 300 4.83 0.10 -3.13
CA LEU A 300 3.71 -0.57 -2.43
C LEU A 300 4.12 -1.91 -1.79
N PRO A 301 3.42 -2.37 -0.74
CA PRO A 301 3.50 -3.75 -0.28
C PRO A 301 2.72 -4.69 -1.22
N TRP A 302 3.29 -5.86 -1.52
CA TRP A 302 2.69 -6.90 -2.36
C TRP A 302 2.76 -8.24 -1.63
N ARG A 303 1.65 -8.64 -1.01
CA ARG A 303 1.58 -9.91 -0.27
C ARG A 303 1.41 -11.09 -1.22
N VAL A 304 2.48 -11.82 -1.46
CA VAL A 304 2.48 -13.00 -2.35
C VAL A 304 2.65 -14.24 -1.49
N PRO A 305 1.68 -15.17 -1.45
CA PRO A 305 1.84 -16.42 -0.69
C PRO A 305 3.01 -17.28 -1.19
N ALA A 306 3.60 -18.07 -0.30
CA ALA A 306 4.64 -19.03 -0.66
C ALA A 306 4.16 -19.96 -1.80
N GLY A 307 5.01 -20.18 -2.80
CA GLY A 307 4.68 -20.99 -3.99
C GLY A 307 4.02 -20.23 -5.14
N MET A 308 3.51 -19.02 -4.91
CA MET A 308 2.77 -18.23 -5.92
C MET A 308 3.64 -17.23 -6.70
N LEU A 309 4.94 -17.13 -6.39
CA LEU A 309 5.82 -16.10 -6.97
C LEU A 309 5.90 -16.14 -8.50
N ARG A 310 6.01 -17.34 -9.09
CA ARG A 310 6.02 -17.53 -10.56
C ARG A 310 4.76 -16.95 -11.18
N GLU A 311 3.61 -17.42 -10.69
CA GLU A 311 2.30 -17.00 -11.19
C GLU A 311 2.09 -15.50 -11.03
N PHE A 312 2.49 -14.94 -9.89
CA PHE A 312 2.48 -13.50 -9.65
C PHE A 312 3.27 -12.75 -10.72
N LEU A 313 4.53 -13.12 -10.96
CA LEU A 313 5.37 -12.45 -11.96
C LEU A 313 4.88 -12.65 -13.40
N ASP A 314 4.20 -13.76 -13.68
CA ASP A 314 3.60 -14.04 -14.98
C ASP A 314 2.34 -13.17 -15.23
N ARG A 315 1.52 -12.94 -14.20
CA ARG A 315 0.33 -12.07 -14.28
C ARG A 315 0.69 -10.58 -14.26
N PHE A 316 1.66 -10.19 -13.45
CA PHE A 316 2.12 -8.80 -13.30
C PHE A 316 3.38 -8.58 -14.14
N GLN A 317 3.19 -8.32 -15.44
CA GLN A 317 4.28 -8.02 -16.37
C GLN A 317 4.74 -6.55 -16.27
N PRO A 318 6.02 -6.24 -16.57
CA PRO A 318 6.56 -4.89 -16.55
C PRO A 318 5.71 -3.88 -17.35
N ASP A 319 5.35 -4.26 -18.58
CA ASP A 319 4.61 -3.41 -19.53
C ASP A 319 3.08 -3.55 -19.38
N GLY A 320 2.62 -4.16 -18.28
CA GLY A 320 1.21 -4.29 -17.96
C GLY A 320 0.55 -2.98 -17.49
N PRO A 321 -0.75 -3.00 -17.14
CA PRO A 321 -1.52 -1.80 -16.76
C PRO A 321 -1.02 -1.10 -15.48
N PHE A 322 -0.06 -1.70 -14.77
CA PHE A 322 0.56 -1.16 -13.58
C PHE A 322 1.83 -0.35 -13.88
N ASN A 323 2.40 -0.40 -15.10
CA ASN A 323 3.69 0.23 -15.43
C ASN A 323 4.76 -0.11 -14.36
N LEU A 324 5.12 -1.38 -14.24
CA LEU A 324 5.97 -1.84 -13.14
C LEU A 324 7.46 -1.62 -13.46
N GLY A 325 8.21 -1.08 -12.50
CA GLY A 325 9.65 -0.88 -12.61
C GLY A 325 10.50 -1.95 -11.94
N GLY A 326 9.98 -2.60 -10.90
CA GLY A 326 10.75 -3.58 -10.15
C GLY A 326 10.18 -3.89 -8.77
N PHE A 327 10.77 -4.88 -8.13
CA PHE A 327 10.39 -5.31 -6.79
C PHE A 327 11.60 -5.58 -5.90
N SER A 328 11.53 -5.20 -4.63
CA SER A 328 12.31 -5.89 -3.61
C SER A 328 11.64 -7.24 -3.30
N VAL A 329 12.43 -8.24 -2.94
CA VAL A 329 11.96 -9.57 -2.58
C VAL A 329 12.46 -9.91 -1.19
N THR A 330 11.52 -10.21 -0.29
CA THR A 330 11.80 -10.60 1.09
C THR A 330 11.32 -12.03 1.39
N LEU A 331 11.34 -12.44 2.65
CA LEU A 331 10.83 -13.73 3.12
C LEU A 331 9.39 -13.97 2.59
N PRO A 332 9.06 -15.19 2.14
CA PRO A 332 9.90 -16.38 1.97
C PRO A 332 10.56 -16.53 0.57
N HIS A 333 10.45 -15.51 -0.28
CA HIS A 333 10.58 -15.63 -1.73
C HIS A 333 12.00 -15.57 -2.29
N LYS A 334 12.98 -15.11 -1.51
CA LYS A 334 14.33 -14.83 -2.03
C LYS A 334 14.97 -16.03 -2.77
N VAL A 335 14.75 -17.25 -2.29
CA VAL A 335 15.30 -18.47 -2.92
C VAL A 335 14.51 -18.84 -4.17
N ALA A 336 13.18 -18.89 -4.08
CA ALA A 336 12.30 -19.21 -5.21
C ALA A 336 12.46 -18.21 -6.36
N ALA A 337 12.81 -16.96 -6.05
CA ALA A 337 13.07 -15.92 -7.03
C ALA A 337 14.23 -16.28 -8.00
N CYS A 338 15.20 -17.10 -7.58
CA CYS A 338 16.28 -17.56 -8.47
C CYS A 338 15.77 -18.37 -9.66
N ASP A 339 14.76 -19.21 -9.42
CA ASP A 339 14.11 -20.00 -10.46
C ASP A 339 13.09 -19.13 -11.23
N CYS A 340 12.65 -18.04 -10.61
CA CYS A 340 11.63 -17.16 -11.18
C CYS A 340 12.15 -16.18 -12.23
N VAL A 341 13.34 -15.62 -12.04
CA VAL A 341 13.84 -14.53 -12.88
C VAL A 341 15.25 -14.81 -13.41
N GLY A 342 15.52 -14.42 -14.65
CA GLY A 342 16.86 -14.48 -15.21
C GLY A 342 17.77 -13.43 -14.59
N GLY A 343 19.08 -13.67 -14.48
CA GLY A 343 20.00 -12.67 -13.93
C GLY A 343 21.44 -13.16 -13.82
N VAL A 344 22.39 -12.24 -13.92
CA VAL A 344 23.82 -12.51 -13.72
C VAL A 344 24.11 -12.55 -12.23
N GLY A 345 24.80 -13.59 -11.75
CA GLY A 345 25.21 -13.71 -10.34
C GLY A 345 24.21 -14.40 -9.40
N ASN A 346 22.95 -14.63 -9.80
CA ASN A 346 21.94 -15.33 -8.98
C ASN A 346 22.41 -16.73 -8.53
N ARG A 347 23.20 -17.40 -9.37
CA ARG A 347 23.78 -18.72 -9.05
C ARG A 347 24.82 -18.67 -7.93
N LEU A 348 25.57 -17.57 -7.82
CA LEU A 348 26.58 -17.41 -6.77
C LEU A 348 25.88 -17.26 -5.42
N THR A 349 24.95 -16.32 -5.30
CA THR A 349 24.27 -16.05 -4.02
C THR A 349 23.21 -17.08 -3.66
N GLY A 350 22.64 -17.78 -4.65
CA GLY A 350 21.53 -18.72 -4.43
C GLY A 350 20.24 -18.05 -3.91
N ALA A 351 20.15 -16.72 -4.01
CA ALA A 351 18.99 -15.92 -3.60
C ALA A 351 18.93 -14.59 -4.37
N VAL A 352 17.72 -14.13 -4.71
CA VAL A 352 17.42 -12.83 -5.34
C VAL A 352 16.59 -11.99 -4.36
N ASN A 353 17.04 -10.77 -4.07
CA ASN A 353 16.26 -9.82 -3.26
C ASN A 353 15.76 -8.61 -4.08
N THR A 354 16.15 -8.51 -5.36
CA THR A 354 15.88 -7.35 -6.21
C THR A 354 15.53 -7.82 -7.61
N ILE A 355 14.34 -7.45 -8.05
CA ILE A 355 13.85 -7.67 -9.40
C ILE A 355 13.75 -6.31 -10.09
N THR A 356 14.22 -6.23 -11.33
CA THR A 356 14.19 -5.02 -12.15
C THR A 356 13.55 -5.34 -13.49
N ALA A 357 12.70 -4.45 -13.99
CA ALA A 357 12.21 -4.50 -15.37
C ALA A 357 13.31 -4.07 -16.35
N VAL A 358 13.68 -4.94 -17.28
CA VAL A 358 14.66 -4.66 -18.34
C VAL A 358 14.12 -5.23 -19.65
N ASP A 359 13.91 -4.38 -20.65
CA ASP A 359 13.39 -4.74 -21.98
C ASP A 359 12.11 -5.62 -21.90
N GLY A 360 11.15 -5.18 -21.08
CA GLY A 360 9.87 -5.89 -20.87
C GLY A 360 9.98 -7.21 -20.10
N ARG A 361 11.15 -7.53 -19.52
CA ARG A 361 11.39 -8.80 -18.80
C ARG A 361 11.91 -8.57 -17.39
N TRP A 362 11.60 -9.52 -16.51
CA TRP A 362 12.11 -9.54 -15.15
C TRP A 362 13.56 -10.00 -15.07
N ARG A 363 14.41 -9.18 -14.43
CA ARG A 363 15.81 -9.51 -14.13
C ARG A 363 16.08 -9.49 -12.62
N GLY A 364 16.62 -10.58 -12.10
CA GLY A 364 16.98 -10.72 -10.69
C GLY A 364 18.42 -10.35 -10.39
N ARG A 365 18.66 -9.85 -9.18
CA ARG A 365 19.98 -9.69 -8.55
C ARG A 365 19.88 -9.76 -7.03
N ASN A 366 21.03 -9.73 -6.36
CA ASN A 366 21.12 -9.70 -4.91
C ASN A 366 21.91 -8.46 -4.44
N THR A 367 21.25 -7.54 -3.74
CA THR A 367 21.87 -6.34 -3.15
C THR A 367 22.19 -6.53 -1.67
N ASP A 368 21.63 -7.54 -1.00
CA ASP A 368 21.88 -7.86 0.41
C ASP A 368 23.38 -8.15 0.65
N THR A 369 23.99 -8.93 -0.24
CA THR A 369 25.40 -9.36 -0.13
C THR A 369 26.39 -8.20 -0.22
N TRP A 370 26.22 -7.33 -1.21
CA TRP A 370 27.00 -6.11 -1.33
C TRP A 370 26.82 -5.20 -0.10
N ALA A 371 25.57 -4.99 0.33
CA ALA A 371 25.26 -4.13 1.47
C ALA A 371 25.88 -4.65 2.77
N ALA A 372 25.79 -5.95 3.05
CA ALA A 372 26.43 -6.57 4.21
C ALA A 372 27.96 -6.44 4.17
N SER A 373 28.58 -6.65 3.01
CA SER A 373 30.03 -6.51 2.84
C SER A 373 30.49 -5.06 3.02
N ALA A 374 29.74 -4.11 2.46
CA ALA A 374 30.00 -2.68 2.61
C ALA A 374 29.86 -2.23 4.07
N ALA A 375 28.77 -2.65 4.75
CA ALA A 375 28.52 -2.33 6.14
C ALA A 375 29.59 -2.93 7.08
N LEU A 376 29.98 -4.19 6.89
CA LEU A 376 31.07 -4.79 7.69
C LEU A 376 32.42 -4.11 7.45
N SER A 377 32.68 -3.67 6.22
CA SER A 377 33.93 -2.98 5.87
C SER A 377 34.07 -1.62 6.56
N THR A 378 32.98 -0.97 6.98
CA THR A 378 33.09 0.29 7.76
C THR A 378 33.59 0.05 9.17
N VAL A 379 33.38 -1.15 9.71
CA VAL A 379 33.79 -1.54 11.07
C VAL A 379 35.15 -2.21 11.07
N LEU A 380 35.39 -3.16 10.17
CA LEU A 380 36.63 -3.96 10.10
C LEU A 380 37.67 -3.40 9.13
N GLY A 381 37.26 -2.67 8.09
CA GLY A 381 38.09 -2.42 6.92
C GLY A 381 38.09 -3.61 5.94
N ALA A 382 38.31 -3.33 4.66
CA ALA A 382 38.18 -4.32 3.59
C ALA A 382 39.26 -5.41 3.63
N ASP A 383 40.48 -5.07 4.05
CA ASP A 383 41.60 -6.02 4.17
C ASP A 383 41.41 -6.99 5.35
N GLU A 384 40.94 -6.50 6.49
CA GLU A 384 40.63 -7.34 7.66
C GLU A 384 39.48 -8.29 7.33
N LEU A 385 38.42 -7.79 6.66
CA LEU A 385 37.27 -8.62 6.25
C LEU A 385 37.68 -9.78 5.33
N ARG A 386 38.64 -9.58 4.40
CA ARG A 386 39.14 -10.66 3.52
C ARG A 386 39.84 -11.79 4.27
N ASN A 387 40.34 -11.53 5.48
CA ASN A 387 41.05 -12.52 6.29
C ASN A 387 40.24 -12.98 7.51
N ALA A 388 39.02 -12.45 7.69
CA ALA A 388 38.20 -12.72 8.85
C ALA A 388 37.55 -14.11 8.79
N ARG A 389 37.52 -14.78 9.95
CA ARG A 389 36.67 -15.95 10.17
C ARG A 389 35.28 -15.48 10.55
N ILE A 390 34.28 -15.98 9.84
CA ILE A 390 32.90 -15.55 10.00
C ILE A 390 32.05 -16.72 10.48
N ASP A 391 31.35 -16.53 11.60
CA ASP A 391 30.24 -17.39 11.99
C ASP A 391 28.93 -16.77 11.56
N LEU A 392 28.11 -17.54 10.85
CA LEU A 392 26.81 -17.12 10.36
C LEU A 392 25.71 -17.96 10.99
N LEU A 393 24.77 -17.31 11.65
CA LEU A 393 23.57 -17.94 12.21
C LEU A 393 22.41 -17.82 11.22
N GLY A 394 21.87 -18.94 10.77
CA GLY A 394 20.66 -18.99 9.96
C GLY A 394 20.90 -19.33 8.49
N ALA A 395 20.09 -20.24 7.96
CA ALA A 395 20.17 -20.78 6.61
C ALA A 395 19.02 -20.29 5.69
N GLY A 396 18.33 -19.20 6.06
CA GLY A 396 17.25 -18.61 5.26
C GLY A 396 17.75 -17.93 3.97
N GLY A 397 16.89 -17.20 3.25
CA GLY A 397 17.28 -16.54 1.99
C GLY A 397 18.45 -15.56 2.15
N THR A 398 18.43 -14.71 3.18
CA THR A 398 19.55 -13.80 3.51
C THR A 398 20.78 -14.60 3.94
N GLY A 399 20.62 -15.55 4.86
CA GLY A 399 21.72 -16.39 5.34
C GLY A 399 22.41 -17.15 4.21
N ARG A 400 21.66 -17.77 3.29
CA ARG A 400 22.20 -18.42 2.08
C ARG A 400 23.02 -17.44 1.22
N ALA A 401 22.49 -16.25 0.97
CA ALA A 401 23.19 -15.25 0.18
C ALA A 401 24.51 -14.83 0.83
N LEU A 402 24.48 -14.55 2.14
CA LEU A 402 25.66 -14.15 2.91
C LEU A 402 26.68 -15.29 3.02
N ALA A 403 26.23 -16.53 3.25
CA ALA A 403 27.09 -17.71 3.32
C ALA A 403 27.92 -17.85 2.04
N ASN A 404 27.26 -17.87 0.88
CA ASN A 404 27.94 -18.05 -0.40
C ASN A 404 28.83 -16.84 -0.75
N TRP A 405 28.35 -15.63 -0.46
CA TRP A 405 29.11 -14.40 -0.72
C TRP A 405 30.39 -14.34 0.11
N PHE A 406 30.29 -14.48 1.43
CA PHE A 406 31.47 -14.40 2.29
C PHE A 406 32.41 -15.59 2.12
N GLN A 407 31.91 -16.77 1.74
CA GLN A 407 32.79 -17.85 1.29
C GLN A 407 33.66 -17.42 0.09
N SER A 408 33.12 -16.65 -0.85
CA SER A 408 33.90 -16.12 -1.98
C SER A 408 34.81 -14.95 -1.63
N VAL A 409 34.54 -14.22 -0.53
CA VAL A 409 35.31 -13.05 -0.10
C VAL A 409 36.46 -13.41 0.84
N CYS A 410 36.21 -14.21 1.87
CA CYS A 410 37.21 -14.54 2.90
C CYS A 410 37.55 -16.03 2.99
N GLY A 411 36.79 -16.91 2.35
CA GLY A 411 37.05 -18.36 2.33
C GLY A 411 36.86 -19.09 3.68
N GLN A 412 36.46 -18.39 4.74
CA GLN A 412 36.45 -18.90 6.11
C GLN A 412 35.10 -18.64 6.81
N ILE A 413 34.03 -19.25 6.29
CA ILE A 413 32.69 -19.13 6.89
C ILE A 413 32.19 -20.45 7.50
N THR A 414 31.65 -20.36 8.72
CA THR A 414 30.95 -21.44 9.40
C THR A 414 29.46 -21.09 9.53
N LEU A 415 28.60 -21.88 8.90
CA LEU A 415 27.15 -21.77 8.99
C LEU A 415 26.61 -22.63 10.12
N PHE A 416 25.78 -22.02 10.97
CA PHE A 416 25.00 -22.70 12.00
C PHE A 416 23.50 -22.58 11.68
N GLY A 417 22.81 -23.70 11.59
CA GLY A 417 21.37 -23.72 11.35
C GLY A 417 20.70 -24.94 11.98
N ARG A 418 19.38 -24.85 12.16
CA ARG A 418 18.54 -25.91 12.76
C ARG A 418 18.06 -26.96 11.76
N ASP A 419 18.11 -26.65 10.47
CA ASP A 419 17.65 -27.51 9.38
C ASP A 419 18.88 -28.06 8.64
N PRO A 420 19.26 -29.33 8.89
CA PRO A 420 20.45 -29.93 8.29
C PRO A 420 20.39 -29.94 6.76
N ALA A 421 19.25 -30.29 6.17
CA ALA A 421 19.09 -30.38 4.72
C ALA A 421 19.31 -29.02 4.05
N ARG A 422 18.75 -27.95 4.66
CA ARG A 422 18.95 -26.58 4.16
C ARG A 422 20.39 -26.11 4.32
N CYS A 423 21.07 -26.45 5.41
CA CYS A 423 22.47 -26.12 5.62
C CYS A 423 23.39 -26.89 4.66
N GLU A 424 23.16 -28.18 4.44
CA GLU A 424 23.92 -29.03 3.51
C GLU A 424 23.83 -28.51 2.08
N ALA A 425 22.65 -28.04 1.65
CA ALA A 425 22.50 -27.41 0.34
C ALA A 425 23.34 -26.13 0.19
N ILE A 426 23.60 -25.41 1.28
CA ILE A 426 24.48 -24.23 1.28
C ILE A 426 25.95 -24.66 1.36
N ALA A 427 26.27 -25.74 2.09
CA ALA A 427 27.62 -26.32 2.18
C ALA A 427 28.21 -26.69 0.81
N ALA A 428 27.37 -27.04 -0.16
CA ALA A 428 27.80 -27.27 -1.55
C ALA A 428 28.52 -26.05 -2.16
N GLY A 429 28.30 -24.84 -1.63
CA GLY A 429 29.01 -23.61 -1.97
C GLY A 429 30.39 -23.44 -1.30
N GLY A 430 30.82 -24.39 -0.47
CA GLY A 430 32.15 -24.44 0.15
C GLY A 430 32.22 -23.98 1.61
N CYS A 431 31.12 -23.52 2.21
CA CYS A 431 31.11 -23.14 3.63
C CYS A 431 31.14 -24.36 4.56
N THR A 432 31.77 -24.23 5.72
CA THR A 432 31.69 -25.24 6.78
C THR A 432 30.31 -25.18 7.44
N VAL A 433 29.67 -26.32 7.67
CA VAL A 433 28.38 -26.39 8.39
C VAL A 433 28.59 -27.09 9.72
N LYS A 434 28.01 -26.51 10.78
CA LYS A 434 27.97 -27.11 12.12
C LYS A 434 26.55 -27.11 12.65
N ARG A 435 26.29 -27.97 13.65
CA ARG A 435 25.00 -28.03 14.31
C ARG A 435 24.75 -26.77 15.12
N TRP A 436 23.48 -26.38 15.24
CA TRP A 436 23.08 -25.18 15.98
C TRP A 436 23.60 -25.16 17.43
N GLU A 437 23.71 -26.32 18.07
CA GLU A 437 24.18 -26.48 19.45
C GLU A 437 25.68 -26.14 19.61
N GLU A 438 26.45 -26.19 18.52
CA GLU A 438 27.90 -25.94 18.53
C GLU A 438 28.26 -24.46 18.42
N ARG A 439 27.29 -23.59 18.12
CA ARG A 439 27.51 -22.15 17.84
C ARG A 439 28.19 -21.38 18.98
N THR A 440 28.06 -21.85 20.22
CA THR A 440 28.64 -21.20 21.41
C THR A 440 30.12 -21.52 21.62
N ARG A 441 30.69 -22.46 20.85
CA ARG A 441 32.06 -22.96 21.04
C ARG A 441 33.04 -22.43 20.00
N SER A 442 32.57 -21.66 19.03
CA SER A 442 33.43 -21.11 17.98
C SER A 442 34.38 -20.03 18.52
N GLY A 443 35.40 -19.74 17.73
CA GLY A 443 36.39 -18.70 17.99
C GLY A 443 36.63 -17.83 16.76
N ALA A 444 35.59 -17.62 15.95
CA ALA A 444 35.64 -16.75 14.78
C ALA A 444 35.73 -15.28 15.18
N ASP A 445 36.09 -14.42 14.23
CA ASP A 445 36.35 -13.00 14.47
C ASP A 445 35.06 -12.18 14.37
N VAL A 446 34.11 -12.64 13.53
CA VAL A 446 32.84 -11.97 13.26
C VAL A 446 31.67 -12.94 13.47
N LEU A 447 30.65 -12.50 14.20
CA LEU A 447 29.36 -13.17 14.28
C LEU A 447 28.33 -12.40 13.44
N ILE A 448 27.65 -13.09 12.52
CA ILE A 448 26.52 -12.55 11.76
C ILE A 448 25.24 -13.31 12.13
N ASN A 449 24.25 -12.61 12.68
CA ASN A 449 22.90 -13.17 12.84
C ASN A 449 22.06 -12.88 11.59
N ALA A 450 21.64 -13.94 10.91
CA ALA A 450 20.67 -13.91 9.80
C ALA A 450 19.39 -14.71 10.11
N THR A 451 19.12 -14.97 11.39
CA THR A 451 17.87 -15.56 11.88
C THR A 451 16.87 -14.46 12.27
N PRO A 452 15.56 -14.76 12.40
CA PRO A 452 14.58 -13.81 12.91
C PRO A 452 14.55 -13.72 14.46
N VAL A 453 15.51 -14.32 15.17
CA VAL A 453 15.55 -14.32 16.64
C VAL A 453 15.99 -12.94 17.12
N GLY A 454 15.16 -12.28 17.94
CA GLY A 454 15.36 -10.89 18.37
C GLY A 454 14.61 -9.85 17.54
N MET A 455 13.88 -10.27 16.49
CA MET A 455 13.06 -9.39 15.65
C MET A 455 11.74 -9.07 16.35
N TRP A 456 11.23 -7.85 16.18
CA TRP A 456 9.91 -7.46 16.67
C TRP A 456 8.82 -8.46 16.20
N PRO A 457 7.88 -8.85 17.08
CA PRO A 457 7.67 -8.37 18.46
C PRO A 457 8.52 -9.10 19.53
N ARG A 458 9.29 -10.13 19.17
CA ARG A 458 10.12 -10.92 20.10
C ARG A 458 11.49 -10.28 20.35
N VAL A 459 11.47 -9.07 20.88
CA VAL A 459 12.66 -8.21 21.06
C VAL A 459 13.60 -8.63 22.19
N ASP A 460 13.12 -9.50 23.09
CA ASP A 460 13.87 -10.01 24.24
C ASP A 460 14.57 -11.35 23.97
N ASP A 461 14.43 -11.91 22.78
CA ASP A 461 15.15 -13.12 22.37
C ASP A 461 16.55 -12.79 21.85
N SER A 462 17.50 -13.70 22.09
CA SER A 462 18.86 -13.63 21.52
C SER A 462 19.27 -15.00 20.96
N PRO A 463 19.90 -15.08 19.77
CA PRO A 463 20.33 -16.35 19.22
C PRO A 463 21.61 -16.90 19.90
N MET A 464 22.31 -16.07 20.67
CA MET A 464 23.58 -16.39 21.32
C MET A 464 23.53 -15.99 22.81
N PRO A 465 24.00 -16.84 23.73
CA PRO A 465 24.16 -16.45 25.14
C PRO A 465 25.31 -15.44 25.29
N ILE A 466 25.17 -14.50 26.23
CA ILE A 466 26.14 -13.40 26.44
C ILE A 466 27.56 -13.92 26.72
N GLU A 467 27.69 -15.05 27.40
CA GLU A 467 28.99 -15.66 27.76
C GLU A 467 29.80 -16.12 26.54
N ALA A 468 29.14 -16.32 25.39
CA ALA A 468 29.81 -16.67 24.13
C ALA A 468 30.22 -15.44 23.31
N LEU A 469 29.71 -14.24 23.61
CA LEU A 469 29.88 -13.06 22.75
C LEU A 469 31.27 -12.43 22.85
N GLY A 470 31.89 -12.42 24.04
CA GLY A 470 33.20 -11.79 24.26
C GLY A 470 34.38 -12.39 23.46
N ARG A 471 34.12 -13.42 22.65
CA ARG A 471 35.07 -14.05 21.73
C ARG A 471 35.12 -13.38 20.36
N TYR A 472 34.10 -12.62 19.99
CA TYR A 472 33.99 -11.97 18.68
C TYR A 472 34.50 -10.53 18.75
N ALA A 473 35.22 -10.10 17.72
CA ALA A 473 35.61 -8.70 17.56
C ALA A 473 34.43 -7.84 17.06
N VAL A 474 33.56 -8.43 16.24
CA VAL A 474 32.37 -7.77 15.67
C VAL A 474 31.15 -8.69 15.74
N VAL A 475 30.02 -8.12 16.16
CA VAL A 475 28.72 -8.76 16.08
C VAL A 475 27.81 -7.93 15.16
N PHE A 476 27.36 -8.56 14.08
CA PHE A 476 26.45 -7.98 13.10
C PHE A 476 25.10 -8.70 13.16
N ASP A 477 24.02 -7.95 13.35
CA ASP A 477 22.66 -8.48 13.30
C ASP A 477 21.95 -7.92 12.05
N VAL A 478 21.44 -8.76 11.16
CA VAL A 478 20.72 -8.27 9.96
C VAL A 478 19.32 -7.74 10.30
N ILE A 479 18.83 -8.01 11.51
CA ILE A 479 17.57 -7.45 12.01
C ILE A 479 17.73 -5.94 12.18
N TYR A 480 16.78 -5.18 11.61
CA TYR A 480 16.71 -3.72 11.75
C TYR A 480 15.52 -3.25 12.60
N ASN A 481 14.58 -4.13 12.91
CA ASN A 481 13.45 -3.85 13.81
C ASN A 481 13.43 -4.88 14.96
N PRO A 482 13.88 -4.50 16.17
CA PRO A 482 14.33 -3.17 16.59
C PRO A 482 15.73 -2.84 16.06
N VAL A 483 16.09 -1.54 16.05
CA VAL A 483 17.42 -1.06 15.61
C VAL A 483 18.54 -1.62 16.49
N GLU A 484 18.30 -1.72 17.80
CA GLU A 484 19.20 -2.34 18.76
C GLU A 484 18.54 -3.61 19.33
N THR A 485 18.92 -4.78 18.81
CA THR A 485 18.44 -6.08 19.29
C THR A 485 19.10 -6.46 20.62
N ARG A 486 18.52 -7.43 21.33
CA ARG A 486 19.15 -7.99 22.54
C ARG A 486 20.57 -8.50 22.26
N LEU A 487 20.78 -9.16 21.11
CA LEU A 487 22.11 -9.63 20.68
C LEU A 487 23.12 -8.48 20.63
N LEU A 488 22.75 -7.34 20.02
CA LEU A 488 23.64 -6.18 19.91
C LEU A 488 23.89 -5.53 21.28
N ARG A 489 22.88 -5.43 22.15
CA ARG A 489 23.06 -4.91 23.53
C ARG A 489 24.02 -5.77 24.35
N GLU A 490 23.83 -7.08 24.31
CA GLU A 490 24.68 -8.05 25.03
C GLU A 490 26.10 -8.07 24.45
N ALA A 491 26.25 -7.99 23.12
CA ALA A 491 27.56 -7.93 22.46
C ALA A 491 28.35 -6.67 22.85
N LYS A 492 27.68 -5.51 22.90
CA LYS A 492 28.30 -4.26 23.36
C LYS A 492 28.77 -4.37 24.82
N THR A 493 27.97 -5.00 25.68
CA THR A 493 28.33 -5.26 27.08
C THR A 493 29.54 -6.20 27.20
N ALA A 494 29.64 -7.16 26.29
CA ALA A 494 30.77 -8.07 26.18
C ALA A 494 32.03 -7.46 25.52
N GLY A 495 32.00 -6.17 25.14
CA GLY A 495 33.14 -5.45 24.56
C GLY A 495 33.27 -5.58 23.03
N CYS A 496 32.29 -6.19 22.35
CA CYS A 496 32.30 -6.30 20.90
C CYS A 496 31.96 -4.96 20.23
N ARG A 497 32.53 -4.71 19.06
CA ARG A 497 31.96 -3.72 18.13
C ARG A 497 30.66 -4.28 17.55
N THR A 498 29.65 -3.45 17.37
CA THR A 498 28.34 -3.88 16.89
C THR A 498 27.96 -3.19 15.58
N LEU A 499 27.26 -3.93 14.73
CA LEU A 499 26.70 -3.42 13.48
C LEU A 499 25.20 -3.73 13.46
N SER A 500 24.37 -2.70 13.35
CA SER A 500 22.90 -2.83 13.25
C SER A 500 22.48 -3.19 11.83
N GLY A 501 21.39 -3.96 11.71
CA GLY A 501 20.77 -4.31 10.44
C GLY A 501 20.23 -3.09 9.70
N LEU A 502 20.04 -1.95 10.38
CA LEU A 502 19.64 -0.69 9.75
C LEU A 502 20.65 -0.24 8.69
N GLU A 503 21.96 -0.40 8.93
CA GLU A 503 22.99 -0.01 7.95
C GLU A 503 22.90 -0.87 6.68
N MET A 504 22.75 -2.18 6.85
CA MET A 504 22.53 -3.09 5.72
C MET A 504 21.22 -2.76 5.00
N PHE A 505 20.13 -2.48 5.74
CA PHE A 505 18.82 -2.15 5.18
C PHE A 505 18.85 -0.90 4.31
N LEU A 506 19.56 0.14 4.74
CA LEU A 506 19.72 1.38 3.96
C LEU A 506 20.63 1.17 2.74
N LEU A 507 21.77 0.49 2.90
CA LEU A 507 22.71 0.24 1.80
C LEU A 507 22.09 -0.66 0.71
N GLN A 508 21.38 -1.73 1.09
CA GLN A 508 20.73 -2.60 0.12
C GLN A 508 19.63 -1.84 -0.64
N ALA A 509 18.92 -0.93 0.05
CA ALA A 509 17.88 -0.12 -0.56
C ALA A 509 18.47 0.94 -1.50
N ALA A 510 19.60 1.56 -1.13
CA ALA A 510 20.31 2.48 -2.00
C ALA A 510 20.74 1.82 -3.30
N PHE A 511 21.23 0.57 -3.21
CA PHE A 511 21.60 -0.19 -4.39
C PHE A 511 20.37 -0.56 -5.22
N GLN A 512 19.28 -1.02 -4.60
CA GLN A 512 18.00 -1.26 -5.30
C GLN A 512 17.51 -0.04 -6.06
N PHE A 513 17.50 1.12 -5.39
CA PHE A 513 17.11 2.39 -5.98
C PHE A 513 17.95 2.70 -7.22
N ALA A 514 19.28 2.62 -7.14
CA ALA A 514 20.16 2.83 -8.28
C ALA A 514 19.91 1.83 -9.42
N CYS A 515 19.56 0.58 -9.09
CA CYS A 515 19.22 -0.44 -10.09
C CYS A 515 17.94 -0.10 -10.86
N TRP A 516 16.99 0.58 -10.23
CA TRP A 516 15.70 0.93 -10.81
C TRP A 516 15.70 2.27 -11.52
N THR A 517 16.41 3.25 -10.97
CA THR A 517 16.32 4.66 -11.40
C THR A 517 17.57 5.15 -12.11
N GLY A 518 18.70 4.46 -11.96
CA GLY A 518 20.01 4.94 -12.38
C GLY A 518 20.58 6.05 -11.49
N VAL A 519 19.90 6.39 -10.39
CA VAL A 519 20.28 7.48 -9.47
C VAL A 519 20.88 6.91 -8.19
N HIS A 520 21.94 7.53 -7.68
CA HIS A 520 22.48 7.20 -6.37
C HIS A 520 21.56 7.76 -5.27
N ALA A 521 21.04 6.88 -4.43
CA ALA A 521 20.15 7.27 -3.34
C ALA A 521 20.89 8.00 -2.22
N ASP A 522 20.32 9.12 -1.77
CA ASP A 522 20.69 9.79 -0.52
C ASP A 522 19.89 9.19 0.64
N VAL A 523 20.38 8.05 1.15
CA VAL A 523 19.70 7.33 2.25
C VAL A 523 19.82 8.03 3.59
N GLU A 524 20.82 8.89 3.78
CA GLU A 524 20.96 9.66 5.02
C GLU A 524 19.85 10.70 5.15
N ARG A 525 19.38 11.26 4.03
CA ARG A 525 18.25 12.19 4.04
C ARG A 525 16.94 11.55 4.53
N VAL A 526 16.73 10.26 4.28
CA VAL A 526 15.50 9.53 4.65
C VAL A 526 15.65 8.71 5.93
N ARG A 527 16.87 8.49 6.43
CA ARG A 527 17.14 7.75 7.67
C ARG A 527 16.28 8.22 8.86
N PRO A 528 16.11 9.54 9.14
CA PRO A 528 15.27 9.99 10.24
C PRO A 528 13.80 9.58 10.11
N ILE A 529 13.27 9.51 8.88
CA ILE A 529 11.89 9.11 8.60
C ILE A 529 11.71 7.62 8.93
N VAL A 530 12.67 6.78 8.51
CA VAL A 530 12.68 5.34 8.82
C VAL A 530 12.76 5.10 10.32
N LEU A 531 13.63 5.82 11.03
CA LEU A 531 13.77 5.70 12.49
C LEU A 531 12.49 6.12 13.24
N ALA A 532 11.86 7.23 12.84
CA ALA A 532 10.60 7.67 13.45
C ALA A 532 9.48 6.65 13.27
N GLU A 533 9.38 6.03 12.09
CA GLU A 533 8.39 4.98 11.84
C GLU A 533 8.66 3.71 12.65
N LEU A 534 9.92 3.26 12.74
CA LEU A 534 10.28 2.11 13.57
C LEU A 534 9.91 2.33 15.05
N GLU A 535 10.05 3.56 15.53
CA GLU A 535 9.63 3.92 16.89
C GLU A 535 8.10 3.89 17.04
N ARG A 536 7.33 4.38 16.06
CA ARG A 536 5.86 4.30 16.05
C ARG A 536 5.34 2.85 16.10
N GLN A 537 5.95 1.97 15.30
CA GLN A 537 5.61 0.53 15.32
C GLN A 537 5.86 -0.09 16.70
N ARG A 538 6.89 0.38 17.41
CA ARG A 538 7.27 -0.11 18.74
C ARG A 538 6.35 0.39 19.85
N THR A 539 5.92 1.65 19.78
CA THR A 539 5.02 2.26 20.79
C THR A 539 3.57 1.80 20.65
N GLY A 540 3.25 1.04 19.61
CA GLY A 540 1.95 0.43 19.43
C GLY A 540 0.88 1.36 18.87
N GLU A 541 1.27 2.49 18.26
CA GLU A 541 0.34 3.32 17.49
C GLU A 541 -0.26 2.54 16.29
N ASP A 542 0.43 1.47 15.84
CA ASP A 542 -0.03 0.52 14.82
C ASP A 542 -0.36 -0.89 15.35
N ALA A 543 -0.22 -1.17 16.65
CA ALA A 543 -0.37 -2.53 17.21
C ALA A 543 -1.83 -2.96 17.48
N ALA A 544 -2.80 -2.17 16.99
CA ALA A 544 -4.21 -2.55 16.95
C ALA A 544 -4.55 -3.14 15.57
N GLU A 545 -4.04 -4.34 15.29
CA GLU A 545 -4.53 -5.21 14.20
C GLU A 545 -4.92 -6.59 14.72
#